data_AF-A0A3R7B8I3-F1
#
_entry.id   AF-A0A3R7B8I3-F1
#
_cell.length_a   1.000
_cell.length_b   1.000
_cell.length_c   1.000
_cell.angle_alpha   90.00
_cell.angle_beta   90.00
_cell.angle_gamma   90.00
#
_symmetry.space_group_name_H-M   'P 1'
#
loop_
_entity.id
_entity.type
_entity.pdbx_description
1 polymer ?
#
loop_
_entity_poly.entity_id
_entity_poly.type
_entity_poly.pdbx_seq_one_letter_code
_entity_poly.pdbx_strand_id
1 'polypeptide(L)'
;MEDIGGTSDAEVLGNLYDVQEKKRWSEDDDILLLTQANNERPFALLSIDGFTRRGLDGKKAQNRFLLLVRQHKAHNESSARLFGVAEDETAKTKLLDDLVPLYMDAIVKKSGVPTSDAAIKAADTKFIRDQAMSRGRRRLSSESEPTESTPSGKRKMILDVQEIEISLEREKMAFKRIKLEKELEEKEKERLEREKDREERKKDRLERQQIREVENRRNEELMRIIRHFIEKQ
;
A
#
# COMPACT_ATOMS: atom_id res chain seq x y z
N MET A 1 -59.84 -3.64 -29.30
CA MET A 1 -59.69 -4.15 -27.93
C MET A 1 -58.21 -4.42 -27.79
N GLU A 2 -57.47 -3.44 -27.28
CA GLU A 2 -56.01 -3.50 -27.19
C GLU A 2 -55.63 -4.49 -26.09
N ASP A 3 -54.81 -5.46 -26.48
CA ASP A 3 -54.30 -6.53 -25.62
C ASP A 3 -53.12 -5.96 -24.84
N ILE A 4 -53.38 -5.51 -23.61
CA ILE A 4 -52.35 -4.97 -22.72
C ILE A 4 -51.72 -6.17 -22.01
N GLY A 5 -50.69 -6.72 -22.63
CA GLY A 5 -49.86 -7.78 -22.05
C GLY A 5 -49.31 -7.34 -20.69
N GLY A 6 -49.80 -7.99 -19.64
CA GLY A 6 -49.30 -7.82 -18.28
C GLY A 6 -47.90 -8.41 -18.16
N THR A 7 -46.89 -7.56 -18.27
CA THR A 7 -45.53 -7.85 -17.79
C THR A 7 -45.63 -8.10 -16.29
N SER A 8 -45.34 -9.33 -15.88
CA SER A 8 -45.45 -9.73 -14.47
C SER A 8 -44.45 -8.95 -13.61
N ASP A 9 -44.86 -8.52 -12.42
CA ASP A 9 -44.01 -7.77 -11.48
C ASP A 9 -42.69 -8.51 -11.15
N ALA A 10 -42.66 -9.83 -11.31
CA ALA A 10 -41.47 -10.66 -11.18
C ALA A 10 -40.42 -10.42 -12.27
N GLU A 11 -40.83 -10.15 -13.52
CA GLU A 11 -39.91 -9.79 -14.61
C GLU A 11 -39.38 -8.36 -14.46
N VAL A 12 -40.19 -7.45 -13.93
CA VAL A 12 -39.77 -6.07 -13.64
C VAL A 12 -38.75 -6.04 -12.49
N LEU A 13 -38.98 -6.84 -11.43
CA LEU A 13 -38.04 -6.98 -10.32
C LEU A 13 -36.77 -7.74 -10.75
N GLY A 14 -36.89 -8.78 -11.57
CA GLY A 14 -35.75 -9.50 -12.16
C GLY A 14 -34.87 -8.59 -13.01
N ASN A 15 -35.48 -7.76 -13.87
CA ASN A 15 -34.76 -6.77 -14.66
C ASN A 15 -34.12 -5.67 -13.80
N LEU A 16 -34.75 -5.25 -12.70
CA LEU A 16 -34.19 -4.23 -11.80
C LEU A 16 -32.98 -4.76 -11.02
N TYR A 17 -33.03 -6.01 -10.54
CA TYR A 17 -31.91 -6.67 -9.89
C TYR A 17 -30.76 -6.94 -10.85
N ASP A 18 -31.05 -7.42 -12.06
CA ASP A 18 -30.05 -7.66 -13.11
C ASP A 18 -29.38 -6.34 -13.55
N VAL A 19 -30.12 -5.23 -13.63
CA VAL A 19 -29.55 -3.89 -13.90
C VAL A 19 -28.69 -3.36 -12.74
N GLN A 20 -29.02 -3.70 -11.48
CA GLN A 20 -28.21 -3.33 -10.31
C GLN A 20 -26.94 -4.18 -10.20
N GLU A 21 -26.98 -5.47 -10.51
CA GLU A 21 -25.80 -6.34 -10.58
C GLU A 21 -24.86 -5.89 -11.71
N LYS A 22 -25.41 -5.53 -12.89
CA LYS A 22 -24.65 -4.92 -14.00
C LYS A 22 -23.93 -3.61 -13.63
N LYS A 23 -24.32 -2.92 -12.54
CA LYS A 23 -23.59 -1.74 -12.02
C LYS A 23 -22.38 -2.12 -11.16
N ARG A 24 -22.38 -3.26 -10.45
CA ARG A 24 -21.25 -3.67 -9.60
C ARG A 24 -20.20 -4.41 -10.43
N TRP A 25 -18.93 -4.41 -10.01
CA TRP A 25 -17.88 -5.18 -10.71
C TRP A 25 -18.06 -6.64 -10.29
N SER A 26 -18.34 -7.53 -11.24
CA SER A 26 -18.31 -8.96 -11.00
C SER A 26 -16.88 -9.51 -11.07
N GLU A 27 -16.68 -10.72 -10.58
CA GLU A 27 -15.41 -11.42 -10.70
C GLU A 27 -15.09 -11.76 -12.16
N ASP A 28 -16.10 -12.15 -12.94
CA ASP A 28 -15.96 -12.39 -14.39
C ASP A 28 -15.55 -11.12 -15.13
N ASP A 29 -16.13 -9.95 -14.78
CA ASP A 29 -15.70 -8.66 -15.36
C ASP A 29 -14.23 -8.35 -15.03
N ASP A 30 -13.76 -8.72 -13.84
CA ASP A 30 -12.35 -8.53 -13.45
C ASP A 30 -11.44 -9.45 -14.26
N ILE A 31 -11.81 -10.72 -14.42
CA ILE A 31 -11.06 -11.69 -15.21
C ILE A 31 -10.97 -11.24 -16.66
N LEU A 32 -12.07 -10.79 -17.26
CA LEU A 32 -12.09 -10.29 -18.63
C LEU A 32 -11.26 -9.00 -18.78
N LEU A 33 -11.35 -8.07 -17.82
CA LEU A 33 -10.53 -6.86 -17.79
C LEU A 33 -9.03 -7.19 -17.75
N LEU A 34 -8.63 -8.09 -16.86
CA LEU A 34 -7.24 -8.51 -16.70
C LEU A 34 -6.73 -9.29 -17.90
N THR A 35 -7.54 -10.19 -18.45
CA THR A 35 -7.21 -10.94 -19.67
C THR A 35 -6.93 -10.00 -20.84
N GLN A 36 -7.75 -8.96 -21.01
CA GLN A 36 -7.51 -7.97 -22.06
C GLN A 36 -6.24 -7.16 -21.82
N ALA A 37 -5.98 -6.77 -20.56
CA ALA A 37 -4.74 -6.08 -20.19
C ALA A 37 -3.49 -6.95 -20.46
N ASN A 38 -3.59 -8.26 -20.22
CA ASN A 38 -2.52 -9.22 -20.46
C ASN A 38 -2.23 -9.44 -21.95
N ASN A 39 -3.25 -9.35 -22.80
CA ASN A 39 -3.10 -9.52 -24.24
C ASN A 39 -2.54 -8.29 -24.98
N GLU A 40 -2.12 -7.23 -24.28
CA GLU A 40 -1.63 -5.94 -24.82
C GLU A 40 -2.57 -5.27 -25.85
N ARG A 41 -3.84 -5.69 -25.92
CA ARG A 41 -4.81 -5.16 -26.88
C ARG A 41 -5.49 -3.92 -26.28
N PRO A 42 -5.83 -2.90 -27.09
CA PRO A 42 -6.66 -1.78 -26.63
C PRO A 42 -7.93 -2.34 -26.00
N PHE A 43 -8.51 -1.65 -25.00
CA PHE A 43 -9.68 -2.09 -24.21
C PHE A 43 -10.96 -2.27 -25.07
N ALA A 44 -10.95 -3.22 -25.99
CA ALA A 44 -12.09 -3.69 -26.78
C ALA A 44 -12.98 -4.63 -25.95
N LEU A 45 -13.06 -4.37 -24.65
CA LEU A 45 -13.87 -5.13 -23.68
C LEU A 45 -15.36 -5.10 -24.04
N LEU A 46 -15.79 -4.04 -24.72
CA LEU A 46 -17.19 -3.83 -25.15
C LEU A 46 -17.66 -4.84 -26.20
N SER A 47 -16.73 -5.52 -26.88
CA SER A 47 -17.04 -6.53 -27.90
C SER A 47 -16.88 -7.97 -27.39
N ILE A 48 -16.50 -8.15 -26.12
CA ILE A 48 -16.31 -9.47 -25.52
C ILE A 48 -17.65 -9.95 -24.98
N ASP A 49 -18.06 -11.15 -25.41
CA ASP A 49 -19.27 -11.79 -24.91
C ASP A 49 -19.14 -12.10 -23.41
N GLY A 50 -20.20 -11.85 -22.65
CA GLY A 50 -20.18 -11.95 -21.17
C GLY A 50 -19.61 -10.72 -20.43
N PHE A 51 -19.03 -9.72 -21.11
CA PHE A 51 -18.64 -8.48 -20.43
C PHE A 51 -19.87 -7.60 -20.13
N THR A 52 -20.20 -7.46 -18.85
CA THR A 52 -21.48 -6.86 -18.46
C THR A 52 -21.52 -5.34 -18.62
N ARG A 53 -20.34 -4.68 -18.69
CA ARG A 53 -20.22 -3.22 -18.67
C ARG A 53 -20.16 -2.59 -20.05
N ARG A 54 -21.30 -2.51 -20.73
CA ARG A 54 -21.48 -1.92 -22.09
C ARG A 54 -21.20 -0.41 -22.23
N GLY A 55 -20.62 0.24 -21.22
CA GLY A 55 -20.28 1.67 -21.22
C GLY A 55 -19.04 1.97 -20.38
N LEU A 56 -18.10 1.03 -20.33
CA LEU A 56 -16.88 1.16 -19.56
C LEU A 56 -15.99 2.27 -20.14
N ASP A 57 -15.72 3.28 -19.33
CA ASP A 57 -14.75 4.32 -19.61
C ASP A 57 -13.34 3.83 -19.24
N GLY A 58 -12.33 4.22 -20.02
CA GLY A 58 -10.92 3.89 -19.76
C GLY A 58 -10.47 4.30 -18.35
N LYS A 59 -10.99 5.43 -17.82
CA LYS A 59 -10.71 5.84 -16.44
C LYS A 59 -11.31 4.89 -15.40
N LYS A 60 -12.50 4.35 -15.65
CA LYS A 60 -13.15 3.35 -14.78
C LYS A 60 -12.41 2.01 -14.83
N ALA A 61 -11.99 1.60 -16.03
CA ALA A 61 -11.17 0.40 -16.24
C ALA A 61 -9.83 0.52 -15.51
N GLN A 62 -9.13 1.64 -15.68
CA GLN A 62 -7.86 1.92 -15.01
C GLN A 62 -8.03 1.93 -13.49
N ASN A 63 -9.04 2.63 -12.96
CA ASN A 63 -9.29 2.67 -11.52
C ASN A 63 -9.56 1.28 -10.95
N ARG A 64 -10.30 0.44 -11.68
CA ARG A 64 -10.54 -0.95 -11.26
C ARG A 64 -9.26 -1.77 -11.29
N PHE A 65 -8.50 -1.69 -12.37
CA PHE A 65 -7.20 -2.37 -12.48
C PHE A 65 -6.27 -2.01 -11.32
N LEU A 66 -6.13 -0.73 -11.00
CA LEU A 66 -5.31 -0.27 -9.87
C LEU A 66 -5.80 -0.80 -8.51
N LEU A 67 -7.12 -0.92 -8.34
CA LEU A 67 -7.69 -1.50 -7.12
C LEU A 67 -7.33 -3.00 -7.01
N LEU A 68 -7.43 -3.75 -8.12
CA LEU A 68 -7.07 -5.16 -8.17
C LEU A 68 -5.59 -5.39 -7.85
N VAL A 69 -4.69 -4.57 -8.42
CA VAL A 69 -3.24 -4.61 -8.12
C VAL A 69 -2.98 -4.38 -6.62
N ARG A 70 -3.66 -3.42 -5.99
CA ARG A 70 -3.50 -3.16 -4.54
C ARG A 70 -4.00 -4.32 -3.69
N GLN A 71 -5.17 -4.85 -4.01
CA GLN A 71 -5.75 -5.99 -3.31
C GLN A 71 -4.83 -7.22 -3.41
N HIS A 72 -4.35 -7.52 -4.61
CA HIS A 72 -3.42 -8.62 -4.85
C HIS A 72 -2.12 -8.50 -4.05
N LYS A 73 -1.53 -7.31 -4.02
CA LYS A 73 -0.31 -7.07 -3.24
C LYS A 73 -0.54 -7.30 -1.74
N ALA A 74 -1.65 -6.76 -1.20
CA ALA A 74 -2.00 -6.94 0.21
C ALA A 74 -2.25 -8.42 0.53
N HIS A 75 -2.91 -9.13 -0.36
CA HIS A 75 -3.18 -10.56 -0.27
C HIS A 75 -1.89 -11.38 -0.23
N ASN A 76 -0.99 -11.15 -1.19
CA ASN A 76 0.29 -11.85 -1.24
C ASN A 76 1.18 -11.54 -0.03
N GLU A 77 1.17 -10.30 0.48
CA GLU A 77 1.88 -9.96 1.72
C GLU A 77 1.29 -10.66 2.95
N SER A 78 -0.04 -10.84 3.02
CA SER A 78 -0.67 -11.61 4.09
C SER A 78 -0.40 -13.11 3.96
N SER A 79 -0.45 -13.67 2.75
CA SER A 79 -0.17 -15.10 2.50
C SER A 79 1.30 -15.42 2.75
N ALA A 80 2.23 -14.53 2.39
CA ALA A 80 3.64 -14.66 2.75
C ALA A 80 3.91 -14.65 4.26
N ARG A 81 3.01 -14.09 5.08
CA ARG A 81 3.11 -14.16 6.56
C ARG A 81 2.51 -15.43 7.12
N LEU A 82 1.64 -16.09 6.36
CA LEU A 82 0.94 -17.33 6.69
C LEU A 82 1.54 -18.49 5.85
N PHE A 83 2.83 -18.75 6.00
CA PHE A 83 3.48 -19.88 5.31
C PHE A 83 2.78 -21.20 5.70
N GLY A 84 2.20 -21.90 4.71
CA GLY A 84 1.71 -23.28 4.87
C GLY A 84 0.23 -23.51 4.59
N VAL A 85 -0.55 -22.48 4.22
CA VAL A 85 -1.93 -22.68 3.73
C VAL A 85 -1.90 -22.87 2.21
N ALA A 86 -2.35 -24.03 1.74
CA ALA A 86 -2.61 -24.25 0.32
C ALA A 86 -3.79 -23.37 -0.08
N GLU A 87 -3.52 -22.32 -0.85
CA GLU A 87 -4.52 -21.38 -1.31
C GLU A 87 -4.95 -21.76 -2.73
N ASP A 88 -6.25 -21.72 -3.00
CA ASP A 88 -6.79 -22.06 -4.31
C ASP A 88 -6.39 -20.97 -5.32
N GLU A 89 -5.50 -21.33 -6.25
CA GLU A 89 -5.10 -20.43 -7.34
C GLU A 89 -6.26 -20.22 -8.32
N THR A 90 -6.98 -19.11 -8.17
CA THR A 90 -8.01 -18.68 -9.10
C THR A 90 -7.42 -18.18 -10.43
N ALA A 91 -8.21 -18.17 -11.51
CA ALA A 91 -7.78 -17.57 -12.78
C ALA A 91 -7.41 -16.09 -12.65
N LYS A 92 -8.09 -15.37 -11.74
CA LYS A 92 -7.85 -13.97 -11.42
C LYS A 92 -6.49 -13.75 -10.75
N THR A 93 -6.12 -14.59 -9.77
CA THR A 93 -4.82 -14.49 -9.09
C THR A 93 -3.68 -14.78 -10.05
N LYS A 94 -3.80 -15.82 -10.90
CA LYS A 94 -2.80 -16.12 -11.94
C LYS A 94 -2.53 -14.94 -12.88
N LEU A 95 -3.60 -14.31 -13.37
CA LEU A 95 -3.47 -13.12 -14.22
C LEU A 95 -2.82 -11.94 -13.48
N LEU A 96 -3.08 -11.79 -12.18
CA LEU A 96 -2.49 -10.72 -11.38
C LEU A 96 -1.01 -11.01 -11.03
N ASP A 97 -0.63 -12.27 -10.83
CA ASP A 97 0.75 -12.69 -10.66
C ASP A 97 1.61 -12.32 -11.88
N ASP A 98 1.08 -12.46 -13.09
CA ASP A 98 1.77 -12.08 -14.33
C ASP A 98 1.79 -10.55 -14.55
N LEU A 99 0.66 -9.88 -14.32
CA LEU A 99 0.49 -8.45 -14.66
C LEU A 99 1.13 -7.49 -13.65
N VAL A 100 1.10 -7.82 -12.35
CA VAL A 100 1.58 -6.91 -11.30
C VAL A 100 3.09 -6.62 -11.43
N PRO A 101 3.98 -7.60 -11.64
CA PRO A 101 5.40 -7.35 -11.85
C PRO A 101 5.66 -6.42 -13.05
N LEU A 102 5.01 -6.68 -14.18
CA LEU A 102 5.14 -5.86 -15.40
C LEU A 102 4.71 -4.40 -15.15
N TYR A 103 3.61 -4.22 -14.42
CA TYR A 103 3.13 -2.89 -14.05
C TYR A 103 4.09 -2.15 -13.11
N MET A 104 4.65 -2.84 -12.11
CA MET A 104 5.61 -2.24 -11.18
C MET A 104 6.92 -1.86 -11.89
N ASP A 105 7.42 -2.74 -12.75
CA ASP A 105 8.60 -2.47 -13.58
C ASP A 105 8.38 -1.26 -14.50
N ALA A 106 7.21 -1.15 -15.12
CA ALA A 106 6.85 0.00 -15.94
C ALA A 106 6.80 1.30 -15.12
N ILE A 107 6.30 1.26 -13.88
CA ILE A 107 6.36 2.42 -12.97
C ILE A 107 7.81 2.80 -12.66
N VAL A 108 8.65 1.83 -12.29
CA VAL A 108 10.05 2.10 -11.92
C VAL A 108 10.77 2.74 -13.12
N LYS A 109 10.61 2.17 -14.31
CA LYS A 109 11.15 2.71 -15.57
C LYS A 109 10.66 4.14 -15.84
N LYS A 110 9.37 4.43 -15.64
CA LYS A 110 8.83 5.80 -15.86
C LYS A 110 9.30 6.80 -14.82
N SER A 111 9.52 6.37 -13.58
CA SER A 111 9.93 7.26 -12.48
C SER A 111 11.40 7.68 -12.54
N GLY A 112 12.19 7.09 -13.45
CA GLY A 112 13.61 7.37 -13.55
C GLY A 112 14.39 7.02 -12.28
N VAL A 113 13.80 6.24 -11.37
CA VAL A 113 14.47 5.79 -10.16
C VAL A 113 15.59 4.86 -10.61
N PRO A 114 16.86 5.20 -10.35
CA PRO A 114 17.97 4.38 -10.78
C PRO A 114 17.81 3.00 -10.13
N THR A 115 17.78 1.97 -10.98
CA THR A 115 17.97 0.60 -10.51
C THR A 115 19.27 0.52 -9.71
N SER A 116 19.40 -0.45 -8.80
CA SER A 116 20.60 -0.61 -7.98
C SER A 116 21.90 -0.52 -8.81
N ASP A 117 21.89 -1.07 -10.01
CA ASP A 117 23.03 -1.03 -10.94
C ASP A 117 23.35 0.36 -11.48
N ALA A 118 22.33 1.17 -11.79
CA ALA A 118 22.52 2.56 -12.21
C ALA A 118 23.02 3.43 -11.05
N ALA A 119 22.56 3.15 -9.83
CA ALA A 119 23.02 3.82 -8.62
C ALA A 119 24.48 3.46 -8.28
N ILE A 120 24.87 2.19 -8.45
CA ILE A 120 26.26 1.71 -8.26
C ILE A 120 27.18 2.37 -9.30
N LYS A 121 26.81 2.39 -10.58
CA LYS A 121 27.60 3.06 -11.63
C LYS A 121 27.71 4.57 -11.41
N ALA A 122 26.65 5.22 -10.91
CA ALA A 122 26.69 6.63 -10.55
C ALA A 122 27.61 6.90 -9.35
N ALA A 123 27.65 6.00 -8.36
CA ALA A 123 28.56 6.09 -7.23
C ALA A 123 30.03 5.90 -7.66
N ASP A 124 30.31 4.92 -8.51
CA ASP A 124 31.66 4.64 -9.02
C ASP A 124 32.20 5.80 -9.87
N THR A 125 31.38 6.33 -10.77
CA THR A 125 31.76 7.49 -11.60
C THR A 125 31.99 8.75 -10.77
N LYS A 126 31.20 8.95 -9.70
CA LYS A 126 31.42 10.04 -8.74
C LYS A 126 32.74 9.84 -7.97
N PHE A 127 33.03 8.63 -7.51
CA PHE A 127 34.28 8.32 -6.81
C PHE A 127 35.51 8.60 -7.69
N ILE A 128 35.50 8.19 -8.96
CA ILE A 128 36.59 8.48 -9.91
C ILE A 128 36.74 9.99 -10.14
N ARG A 129 35.64 10.72 -10.31
CA ARG A 129 35.66 12.18 -10.48
C ARG A 129 36.25 12.88 -9.26
N ASP A 130 35.82 12.52 -8.05
CA ASP A 130 36.30 13.13 -6.80
C ASP A 130 37.79 12.81 -6.56
N GLN A 131 38.23 11.59 -6.89
CA GLN A 131 39.63 11.20 -6.81
C GLN A 131 40.51 11.96 -7.83
N ALA A 132 40.01 12.18 -9.06
CA ALA A 132 40.72 12.94 -10.09
C ALA A 132 40.81 14.44 -9.75
N MET A 133 39.70 15.03 -9.28
CA MET A 133 39.64 16.43 -8.83
C MET A 133 40.58 16.70 -7.65
N SER A 134 40.76 15.73 -6.76
CA SER A 134 41.67 15.84 -5.61
C SER A 134 43.16 15.81 -6.01
N ARG A 135 43.51 15.12 -7.11
CA ARG A 135 44.90 15.00 -7.60
C ARG A 135 45.34 16.17 -8.49
N GLY A 136 44.41 16.95 -9.03
CA GLY A 136 44.69 18.12 -9.87
C GLY A 136 45.16 19.38 -9.12
N ARG A 137 45.10 19.41 -7.79
CA ARG A 137 45.55 20.55 -6.99
C ARG A 137 47.08 20.56 -6.89
N ARG A 138 47.74 21.04 -7.94
CA ARG A 138 49.19 21.30 -7.96
C ARG A 138 49.57 22.13 -6.73
N ARG A 139 50.39 21.58 -5.84
CA ARG A 139 51.14 22.37 -4.86
C ARG A 139 52.15 23.20 -5.65
N LEU A 140 51.85 24.47 -5.87
CA LEU A 140 52.86 25.45 -6.26
C LEU A 140 53.77 25.68 -5.05
N SER A 141 55.01 25.21 -5.15
CA SER A 141 56.11 25.65 -4.32
C SER A 141 56.93 26.64 -5.14
N SER A 142 56.82 27.92 -4.81
CA SER A 142 57.94 28.88 -4.83
C SER A 142 57.51 30.12 -4.05
N GLU A 143 58.14 30.30 -2.90
CA GLU A 143 58.55 31.59 -2.31
C GLU A 143 57.98 32.86 -2.96
N SER A 144 56.91 33.42 -2.37
CA SER A 144 56.65 34.87 -2.40
C SER A 144 55.49 35.19 -1.45
N GLU A 145 55.81 35.93 -0.38
CA GLU A 145 54.99 36.87 0.39
C GLU A 145 53.49 36.56 0.60
N PRO A 146 53.00 36.43 1.85
CA PRO A 146 51.58 36.29 2.11
C PRO A 146 50.90 37.65 1.95
N THR A 147 50.55 38.02 0.72
CA THR A 147 49.49 39.02 0.53
C THR A 147 48.16 38.35 0.83
N GLU A 148 47.73 38.50 2.07
CA GLU A 148 46.37 38.28 2.53
C GLU A 148 45.45 39.24 1.76
N SER A 149 45.11 38.86 0.53
CA SER A 149 44.11 39.57 -0.27
C SER A 149 42.74 39.26 0.33
N THR A 150 42.40 40.05 1.35
CA THR A 150 41.05 40.14 1.90
C THR A 150 40.07 40.26 0.74
N PRO A 151 39.05 39.38 0.63
CA PRO A 151 38.11 39.46 -0.46
C PRO A 151 37.43 40.83 -0.42
N SER A 152 37.56 41.59 -1.51
CA SER A 152 36.89 42.88 -1.70
C SER A 152 35.44 42.80 -1.23
N GLY A 153 34.93 43.82 -0.55
CA GLY A 153 33.63 43.79 0.15
C GLY A 153 32.45 43.28 -0.70
N LYS A 154 32.50 43.46 -2.03
CA LYS A 154 31.50 42.91 -2.96
C LYS A 154 31.57 41.39 -3.11
N ARG A 155 32.77 40.78 -3.12
CA ARG A 155 32.94 39.32 -3.17
C ARG A 155 32.60 38.66 -1.83
N LYS A 156 32.90 39.31 -0.70
CA LYS A 156 32.44 38.83 0.62
C LYS A 156 30.92 38.72 0.69
N MET A 157 30.20 39.79 0.31
CA MET A 157 28.73 39.75 0.30
C MET A 157 28.15 38.61 -0.57
N ILE A 158 28.75 38.32 -1.72
CA ILE A 158 28.27 37.23 -2.59
C ILE A 158 28.49 35.86 -1.93
N LEU A 159 29.65 35.65 -1.30
CA LEU A 159 29.94 34.42 -0.57
C LEU A 159 29.02 34.25 0.65
N ASP A 160 28.79 35.34 1.40
CA ASP A 160 27.89 35.33 2.56
C ASP A 160 26.44 35.00 2.13
N VAL A 161 25.96 35.56 1.01
CA VAL A 161 24.63 35.25 0.46
C VAL A 161 24.52 33.78 0.04
N GLN A 162 25.55 33.23 -0.62
CA GLN A 162 25.58 31.82 -1.00
C GLN A 162 25.63 30.89 0.20
N GLU A 163 26.39 31.25 1.24
CA GLU A 163 26.47 30.47 2.47
C GLU A 163 25.13 30.46 3.23
N ILE A 164 24.44 31.59 3.29
CA ILE A 164 23.08 31.68 3.85
C ILE A 164 22.11 30.82 3.05
N GLU A 165 22.16 30.86 1.71
CA GLU A 165 21.28 30.06 0.85
C GLU A 165 21.49 28.55 1.06
N ILE A 166 22.75 28.10 1.09
CA ILE A 166 23.10 26.69 1.35
C ILE A 166 22.63 26.26 2.75
N SER A 167 22.79 27.14 3.74
CA SER A 167 22.38 26.88 5.12
C SER A 167 20.86 26.72 5.22
N LEU A 168 20.11 27.62 4.59
CA LEU A 168 18.65 27.57 4.54
C LEU A 168 18.15 26.32 3.83
N GLU A 169 18.81 25.90 2.76
CA GLU A 169 18.44 24.68 2.03
C GLU A 169 18.69 23.42 2.86
N ARG A 170 19.83 23.35 3.57
CA ARG A 170 20.13 22.26 4.51
C ARG A 170 19.09 22.18 5.63
N GLU A 171 18.70 23.31 6.20
CA GLU A 171 17.70 23.37 7.26
C GLU A 171 16.32 22.93 6.75
N LYS A 172 15.91 23.39 5.56
CA LYS A 172 14.66 22.92 4.91
C LYS A 172 14.66 21.42 4.67
N MET A 173 15.80 20.85 4.26
CA MET A 173 15.94 19.41 4.07
C MET A 173 15.88 18.65 5.39
N ALA A 174 16.50 19.17 6.46
CA ALA A 174 16.42 18.61 7.79
C ALA A 174 14.97 18.62 8.32
N PHE A 175 14.26 19.75 8.17
CA PHE A 175 12.86 19.86 8.57
C PHE A 175 11.96 18.85 7.82
N LYS A 176 12.15 18.68 6.51
CA LYS A 176 11.41 17.67 5.74
C LYS A 176 11.67 16.25 6.24
N ARG A 177 12.93 15.93 6.59
CA ARG A 177 13.29 14.61 7.16
C ARG A 177 12.63 14.38 8.51
N ILE A 178 12.74 15.34 9.43
CA ILE A 178 12.12 15.27 10.77
C ILE A 178 10.60 15.14 10.65
N LYS A 179 9.97 15.88 9.73
CA LYS A 179 8.53 15.79 9.50
C LYS A 179 8.10 14.39 9.07
N LEU A 180 8.82 13.79 8.12
CA LEU A 180 8.55 12.44 7.64
C LEU A 180 8.80 11.39 8.73
N GLU A 181 9.88 11.54 9.48
CA GLU A 181 10.21 10.67 10.61
C GLU A 181 9.11 10.66 11.67
N LYS A 182 8.63 11.86 12.05
CA LYS A 182 7.51 12.00 12.99
C LYS A 182 6.21 11.40 12.46
N GLU A 183 5.93 11.54 11.16
CA GLU A 183 4.76 10.91 10.53
C GLU A 183 4.83 9.37 10.55
N LEU A 184 6.03 8.80 10.35
CA LEU A 184 6.25 7.35 10.47
C LEU A 184 6.08 6.86 11.90
N GLU A 185 6.61 7.59 12.88
CA GLU A 185 6.48 7.27 14.29
C GLU A 185 5.01 7.31 14.76
N GLU A 186 4.24 8.31 14.30
CA GLU A 186 2.81 8.41 14.60
C GLU A 186 2.02 7.24 14.01
N LYS A 187 2.31 6.87 12.75
CA LYS A 187 1.71 5.69 12.12
C LYS A 187 2.07 4.39 12.84
N GLU A 188 3.28 4.28 13.37
CA GLU A 188 3.69 3.11 14.15
C GLU A 188 2.95 3.04 15.50
N LYS A 189 2.82 4.18 16.20
CA LYS A 189 2.03 4.28 17.44
C LYS A 189 0.57 3.91 17.21
N GLU A 190 -0.04 4.39 16.13
CA GLU A 190 -1.43 4.04 15.78
C GLU A 190 -1.61 2.54 15.54
N ARG A 191 -0.62 1.89 14.90
CA ARG A 191 -0.64 0.43 14.71
C ARG A 191 -0.54 -0.33 16.03
N LEU A 192 0.35 0.10 16.92
CA LEU A 192 0.51 -0.51 18.26
C LEU A 192 -0.73 -0.30 19.14
N GLU A 193 -1.36 0.86 19.07
CA GLU A 193 -2.60 1.14 19.80
C GLU A 193 -3.73 0.23 19.32
N ARG A 194 -3.89 0.06 18.00
CA ARG A 194 -4.86 -0.89 17.42
C ARG A 194 -4.58 -2.34 17.80
N GLU A 195 -3.32 -2.71 18.04
CA GLU A 195 -2.96 -4.04 18.52
C GLU A 195 -3.31 -4.22 20.00
N LYS A 196 -2.96 -3.24 20.85
CA LYS A 196 -3.31 -3.24 22.27
C LYS A 196 -4.82 -3.32 22.50
N ASP A 197 -5.63 -2.56 21.75
CA ASP A 197 -7.10 -2.63 21.84
C ASP A 197 -7.63 -4.03 21.49
N ARG A 198 -7.01 -4.73 20.53
CA ARG A 198 -7.38 -6.12 20.23
C ARG A 198 -7.01 -7.07 21.36
N GLU A 199 -5.83 -6.92 21.94
CA GLU A 199 -5.40 -7.75 23.08
C GLU A 199 -6.27 -7.51 24.32
N GLU A 200 -6.59 -6.25 24.61
CA GLU A 200 -7.47 -5.88 25.71
C GLU A 200 -8.85 -6.49 25.54
N ARG A 201 -9.44 -6.43 24.34
CA ARG A 201 -10.71 -7.10 24.03
C ARG A 201 -10.63 -8.62 24.18
N LYS A 202 -9.50 -9.25 23.89
CA LYS A 202 -9.31 -10.69 24.14
C LYS A 202 -9.24 -10.99 25.63
N LYS A 203 -8.52 -10.14 26.39
CA LYS A 203 -8.39 -10.26 27.85
C LYS A 203 -9.74 -10.10 28.55
N ASP A 204 -10.53 -9.09 28.19
CA ASP A 204 -11.88 -8.87 28.75
C ASP A 204 -12.81 -10.06 28.45
N ARG A 205 -12.73 -10.65 27.24
CA ARG A 205 -13.50 -11.89 26.93
C ARG A 205 -13.09 -13.05 27.83
N LEU A 206 -11.80 -13.25 28.04
CA LEU A 206 -11.27 -14.33 28.87
C LEU A 206 -11.66 -14.12 30.34
N GLU A 207 -11.57 -12.90 30.84
CA GLU A 207 -11.99 -12.53 32.20
C GLU A 207 -13.49 -12.78 32.40
N ARG A 208 -14.34 -12.39 31.45
CA ARG A 208 -15.78 -12.71 31.47
C ARG A 208 -16.06 -14.21 31.43
N GLN A 209 -15.24 -15.00 30.74
CA GLN A 209 -15.36 -16.45 30.75
C GLN A 209 -14.99 -17.02 32.12
N GLN A 210 -13.87 -16.59 32.71
CA GLN A 210 -13.45 -17.03 34.05
C GLN A 210 -14.49 -16.68 35.12
N ILE A 211 -15.08 -15.48 35.06
CA ILE A 211 -16.16 -15.09 35.98
C ILE A 211 -17.33 -16.06 35.86
N ARG A 212 -17.79 -16.34 34.63
CA ARG A 212 -18.88 -17.30 34.39
C ARG A 212 -18.55 -18.71 34.87
N GLU A 213 -17.32 -19.17 34.68
CA GLU A 213 -16.89 -20.49 35.17
C GLU A 213 -16.89 -20.56 36.70
N VAL A 214 -16.42 -19.51 37.37
CA VAL A 214 -16.42 -19.43 38.84
C VAL A 214 -17.86 -19.39 39.38
N GLU A 215 -18.75 -18.62 38.76
CA GLU A 215 -20.17 -18.57 39.12
C GLU A 215 -20.86 -19.93 38.88
N ASN A 216 -20.62 -20.56 37.73
CA ASN A 216 -21.16 -21.88 37.44
C ASN A 216 -20.68 -22.92 38.45
N ARG A 217 -19.40 -22.92 38.82
CA ARG A 217 -18.86 -23.82 39.85
C ARG A 217 -19.55 -23.62 41.20
N ARG A 218 -19.73 -22.37 41.63
CA ARG A 218 -20.45 -22.05 42.88
C ARG A 218 -21.90 -22.52 42.81
N ASN A 219 -22.57 -22.33 41.67
CA ASN A 219 -23.95 -22.77 41.46
C ASN A 219 -24.06 -24.30 41.48
N GLU A 220 -23.11 -25.02 40.86
CA GLU A 220 -23.05 -26.48 40.91
C GLU A 220 -22.86 -27.02 42.33
N GLU A 221 -21.98 -26.40 43.12
CA GLU A 221 -21.77 -26.72 44.53
C GLU A 221 -23.04 -26.48 45.35
N LEU A 222 -23.69 -25.33 45.17
CA LEU A 222 -24.97 -25.02 45.82
C LEU A 222 -26.04 -26.05 45.47
N MET A 223 -26.19 -26.38 44.19
CA MET A 223 -27.15 -27.40 43.73
C MET A 223 -26.82 -28.79 44.27
N ARG A 224 -25.54 -29.12 44.47
CA ARG A 224 -25.12 -30.38 45.12
C ARG A 224 -25.55 -30.42 46.58
N ILE A 225 -25.39 -29.31 47.31
CA ILE A 225 -25.84 -29.19 48.70
C ILE A 225 -27.37 -29.32 48.79
N ILE A 226 -28.11 -28.63 47.90
CA ILE A 226 -29.57 -28.70 47.86
C ILE A 226 -30.06 -30.13 47.59
N ARG A 227 -29.48 -30.83 46.61
CA ARG A 227 -29.82 -32.23 46.32
C ARG A 227 -29.60 -33.14 47.54
N HIS A 228 -28.47 -32.98 48.23
CA HIS A 228 -28.16 -33.74 49.44
C HIS A 228 -29.15 -33.48 50.59
N PHE A 229 -29.71 -32.27 50.67
CA PHE A 229 -30.76 -31.95 51.64
C PHE A 229 -32.12 -32.55 51.27
N ILE A 230 -32.45 -32.59 49.98
CA ILE A 230 -33.69 -33.20 49.47
C ILE A 230 -33.67 -34.72 49.64
N GLU A 231 -32.55 -35.37 49.37
CA GLU A 231 -32.40 -36.84 49.47
C GLU A 231 -32.37 -37.38 50.92
N LYS A 232 -32.25 -36.49 51.92
CA LYS A 232 -32.21 -36.84 53.35
C LYS A 232 -33.54 -36.65 54.10
N GLN A 233 -34.59 -36.16 53.44
CA GLN A 233 -35.96 -36.15 53.97
C GLN A 233 -36.77 -37.33 53.41
#